data_AF-A0A3D2NHX7-F1
#
_entry.id   AF-A0A3D2NHX7-F1
#
_cell.length_a   1.000
_cell.length_b   1.000
_cell.length_c   1.000
_cell.angle_alpha   90.00
_cell.angle_beta   90.00
_cell.angle_gamma   90.00
#
_symmetry.space_group_name_H-M   'P 1'
#
loop_
_entity.id
_entity.type
_entity.pdbx_description
1 polymer ?
#
loop_
_entity_poly.entity_id
_entity_poly.type
_entity_poly.pdbx_seq_one_letter_code
_entity_poly.pdbx_strand_id
1 'polypeptide(L)'
;MTFPANPTAASAVIGERLRLTSGPGVAALLKGLTMPVIIAAFATYLLIGIITMRVPEGTVFPGPQFFPAIIVAGLYGFSAALVVGALRDVRALPDPLVAEVEAAEAEARGEERPA
;
A
#
# COMPACT_ATOMS: atom_id res chain seq x y z
N MET A 1 -26.42 -27.66 -37.53
CA MET A 1 -25.34 -28.58 -37.11
C MET A 1 -24.70 -27.99 -35.87
N THR A 2 -24.91 -28.60 -34.71
CA THR A 2 -24.42 -28.08 -33.42
C THR A 2 -23.06 -28.71 -33.16
N PHE A 3 -21.99 -27.92 -33.18
CA PHE A 3 -20.66 -28.40 -32.84
C PHE A 3 -20.58 -28.70 -31.34
N PRO A 4 -20.00 -29.84 -30.91
CA PRO A 4 -19.80 -30.13 -29.50
C PRO A 4 -18.82 -29.10 -28.91
N ALA A 5 -19.15 -28.55 -27.74
CA ALA A 5 -18.28 -27.61 -27.05
C ALA A 5 -16.96 -28.29 -26.70
N ASN A 6 -15.86 -27.85 -27.32
CA ASN A 6 -14.54 -28.38 -27.06
C ASN A 6 -14.02 -27.80 -25.73
N PRO A 7 -13.78 -28.63 -24.70
CA PRO A 7 -13.31 -28.16 -23.39
C PRO A 7 -11.97 -27.43 -23.48
N THR A 8 -11.11 -27.78 -24.45
CA THR A 8 -9.81 -27.13 -24.69
C THR A 8 -9.97 -25.71 -25.26
N ALA A 9 -10.97 -25.48 -26.13
CA ALA A 9 -11.23 -24.15 -26.68
C ALA A 9 -11.83 -23.20 -25.63
N ALA A 10 -12.71 -23.73 -24.76
CA ALA A 10 -13.26 -22.97 -23.64
C ALA A 10 -12.17 -22.61 -22.62
N SER A 11 -11.25 -23.53 -22.32
CA SER A 11 -10.15 -23.27 -21.38
C SER A 11 -9.05 -22.37 -21.94
N ALA A 12 -8.83 -22.32 -23.25
CA ALA A 12 -7.92 -21.34 -23.87
C ALA A 12 -8.43 -19.90 -23.70
N VAL A 13 -9.73 -19.65 -23.91
CA VAL A 13 -10.33 -18.31 -23.78
C VAL A 13 -10.59 -17.91 -22.31
N ILE A 14 -10.88 -18.87 -21.44
CA ILE A 14 -11.15 -18.63 -20.01
C ILE A 14 -9.86 -18.60 -19.18
N GLY A 15 -8.86 -19.41 -19.53
CA GLY A 15 -7.57 -19.47 -18.86
C GLY A 15 -6.78 -18.16 -18.95
N GLU A 16 -6.99 -17.40 -20.04
CA GLU A 16 -6.40 -16.07 -20.23
C GLU A 16 -6.99 -15.01 -19.29
N ARG A 17 -8.25 -15.18 -18.85
CA ARG A 17 -8.92 -14.25 -17.92
C ARG A 17 -8.61 -14.51 -16.44
N LEU A 18 -7.98 -15.63 -16.11
CA LEU A 18 -7.65 -16.04 -14.73
C LEU A 18 -6.15 -15.92 -14.41
N ARG A 19 -5.42 -15.04 -15.10
CA ARG A 19 -4.16 -14.52 -14.56
C ARG A 19 -4.50 -13.67 -13.33
N LEU A 20 -4.58 -14.34 -12.17
CA LEU A 20 -4.49 -13.76 -10.83
C LEU A 20 -3.09 -13.18 -10.65
N THR A 21 -2.74 -12.19 -11.47
CA THR A 21 -1.59 -11.35 -11.20
C THR A 21 -1.98 -10.52 -9.98
N SER A 22 -1.23 -10.63 -8.89
CA SER A 22 -1.19 -9.55 -7.91
C SER A 22 -0.75 -8.33 -8.69
N GLY A 23 -1.72 -7.49 -9.08
CA GLY A 23 -1.44 -6.35 -9.94
C GLY A 23 -0.26 -5.54 -9.38
N PRO A 24 0.60 -4.96 -10.24
CA PRO A 24 1.77 -4.19 -9.80
C PRO A 24 1.43 -3.14 -8.73
N GLY A 25 0.19 -2.64 -8.71
CA GLY A 25 -0.34 -1.76 -7.68
C GLY A 25 -0.41 -2.35 -6.26
N VAL A 26 -0.65 -3.67 -6.08
CA VAL A 26 -0.72 -4.29 -4.74
C VAL A 26 0.67 -4.40 -4.10
N ALA A 27 1.67 -4.79 -4.88
CA ALA A 27 3.06 -4.84 -4.38
C ALA A 27 3.59 -3.43 -4.08
N ALA A 28 3.27 -2.44 -4.92
CA ALA A 28 3.60 -1.04 -4.68
C ALA A 28 2.90 -0.50 -3.41
N LEU A 29 1.62 -0.84 -3.20
CA LEU A 29 0.86 -0.45 -2.02
C LEU A 29 1.43 -1.11 -0.76
N LEU A 30 1.72 -2.41 -0.77
CA LEU A 30 2.32 -3.12 0.36
C LEU A 30 3.68 -2.51 0.75
N LYS A 31 4.51 -2.19 -0.26
CA LYS A 31 5.78 -1.48 -0.04
C LYS A 31 5.54 -0.10 0.56
N GLY A 32 4.60 0.67 0.02
CA GLY A 32 4.24 2.00 0.51
C GLY A 32 3.66 1.99 1.92
N LEU A 33 2.93 0.94 2.32
CA LEU A 33 2.31 0.80 3.64
C LEU A 33 3.25 0.26 4.72
N THR A 34 4.37 -0.36 4.35
CA THR A 34 5.28 -1.02 5.31
C THR A 34 5.75 -0.05 6.39
N MET A 35 6.28 1.12 6.01
CA MET A 35 6.72 2.14 6.98
C MET A 35 5.59 2.75 7.82
N PRO A 36 4.46 3.22 7.24
CA PRO A 36 3.34 3.72 8.02
C PRO A 36 2.82 2.74 9.06
N VAL A 37 2.74 1.45 8.71
CA VAL A 37 2.29 0.38 9.62
C VAL A 37 3.27 0.21 10.78
N ILE A 38 4.59 0.19 10.52
CA ILE A 38 5.60 0.10 11.57
C ILE A 38 5.49 1.29 12.53
N ILE A 39 5.36 2.50 11.98
CA ILE A 39 5.21 3.73 12.79
C ILE A 39 3.93 3.68 13.63
N ALA A 40 2.81 3.25 13.06
CA ALA A 40 1.55 3.11 13.79
C ALA A 40 1.64 2.06 14.90
N ALA A 41 2.31 0.93 14.64
CA ALA A 41 2.55 -0.10 15.64
C ALA A 41 3.41 0.43 16.79
N PHE A 42 4.47 1.18 16.48
CA PHE A 42 5.31 1.83 17.49
C PHE A 42 4.55 2.89 18.29
N ALA A 43 3.75 3.73 17.63
CA ALA A 43 2.89 4.70 18.29
C ALA A 43 1.87 4.02 19.23
N THR A 44 1.31 2.88 18.81
CA THR A 44 0.39 2.07 19.61
C THR A 44 1.09 1.50 20.84
N TYR A 45 2.30 0.97 20.68
CA TYR A 45 3.11 0.48 21.79
C TYR A 45 3.36 1.58 22.84
N LEU A 46 3.77 2.77 22.39
CA LEU A 46 3.96 3.91 23.29
C LEU A 46 2.65 4.33 23.96
N LEU A 47 1.54 4.37 23.23
CA LEU A 47 0.22 4.68 23.78
C LEU A 47 -0.16 3.70 24.89
N ILE A 48 0.06 2.40 24.69
CA ILE A 48 -0.16 1.38 25.72
C ILE A 48 0.72 1.66 26.95
N GLY A 49 1.99 2.03 26.76
CA GLY A 49 2.88 2.42 27.85
C GLY A 49 2.37 3.64 28.62
N ILE A 50 1.83 4.65 27.92
CA ILE A 50 1.27 5.86 28.53
C ILE A 50 0.04 5.53 29.38
N ILE A 51 -0.93 4.79 28.83
CA ILE A 51 -2.18 4.48 29.54
C ILE A 51 -1.99 3.52 30.72
N THR A 52 -0.95 2.68 30.67
CA THR A 52 -0.62 1.74 31.76
C THR A 52 0.31 2.33 32.82
N MET A 53 0.82 3.55 32.60
CA MET A 53 1.76 4.19 33.50
C MET A 53 1.08 4.56 34.82
N ARG A 54 1.62 4.08 35.95
CA ARG A 54 1.20 4.55 37.28
C ARG A 54 1.80 5.93 37.54
N VAL A 55 0.94 6.93 37.69
CA VAL A 55 1.33 8.29 38.00
C VAL A 55 1.15 8.52 39.51
N PRO A 56 2.20 8.94 40.24
CA PRO A 56 2.10 9.23 41.68
C PRO A 56 1.10 10.35 41.98
N GLU A 57 0.39 10.23 43.10
CA GLU A 57 -0.49 11.28 43.60
C GLU A 57 0.30 12.56 43.91
N GLY A 58 -0.28 13.73 43.59
CA GLY A 58 0.38 15.03 43.80
C GLY A 58 1.30 15.49 42.66
N THR A 59 1.28 14.82 41.51
CA THR A 59 1.97 15.32 40.32
C THR A 59 1.31 16.60 39.81
N VAL A 60 2.08 17.68 39.75
CA VAL A 60 1.64 18.95 39.17
C VAL A 60 1.71 18.85 37.64
N PHE A 61 0.68 19.36 36.96
CA PHE A 61 0.66 19.41 35.50
C PHE A 61 1.78 20.32 34.95
N PRO A 62 2.48 19.95 33.86
CA PRO A 62 2.30 18.75 33.05
C PRO A 62 2.94 17.50 33.67
N GLY A 63 2.14 16.44 33.78
CA GLY A 63 2.60 15.15 34.32
C GLY A 63 3.50 14.39 33.33
N PRO A 64 4.12 13.28 33.77
CA PRO A 64 5.10 12.52 33.00
C PRO A 64 4.54 11.88 31.71
N GLN A 65 3.21 11.82 31.55
CA GLN A 65 2.55 11.35 30.33
C GLN A 65 2.47 12.40 29.21
N PHE A 66 2.68 13.68 29.53
CA PHE A 66 2.40 14.79 28.59
C PHE A 66 3.29 14.75 27.34
N PHE A 67 4.60 14.72 27.51
CA PHE A 67 5.52 14.68 26.38
C PHE A 67 5.37 13.40 25.53
N PRO A 68 5.31 12.19 26.13
CA PRO A 68 4.99 10.98 25.37
C PRO A 68 3.69 11.07 24.58
N ALA A 69 2.65 11.71 25.12
CA ALA A 69 1.38 11.89 24.42
C ALA A 69 1.53 12.76 23.16
N ILE A 70 2.35 13.81 23.21
CA ILE A 70 2.68 14.64 22.02
C ILE A 70 3.39 13.79 20.97
N ILE A 71 4.35 12.96 21.39
CA ILE A 71 5.07 12.06 20.47
C ILE A 71 4.12 11.08 19.81
N VAL A 72 3.21 10.45 20.57
CA VAL A 72 2.19 9.55 20.02
C VAL A 72 1.30 10.27 19.02
N ALA A 73 0.82 11.48 19.34
CA ALA A 73 0.01 12.27 18.42
C ALA A 73 0.78 12.59 17.12
N GLY A 74 2.04 12.98 17.23
CA GLY A 74 2.92 13.23 16.08
C GLY A 74 3.15 12.00 15.21
N LEU A 75 3.41 10.84 15.82
CA LEU A 75 3.64 9.58 15.10
C LEU A 75 2.39 9.10 14.35
N TYR A 76 1.21 9.21 14.97
CA TYR A 76 -0.04 8.88 14.28
C TYR A 76 -0.33 9.85 13.15
N GLY A 77 -0.15 11.16 13.36
CA GLY A 77 -0.30 12.16 12.31
C GLY A 77 0.65 11.91 11.13
N PHE A 78 1.91 11.58 11.42
CA PHE A 78 2.91 11.26 10.40
C PHE A 78 2.57 9.96 9.66
N SER A 79 2.19 8.90 10.38
CA SER A 79 1.73 7.64 9.76
C SER A 79 0.54 7.88 8.83
N ALA A 80 -0.46 8.66 9.26
CA ALA A 80 -1.60 9.01 8.43
C ALA A 80 -1.20 9.77 7.17
N ALA A 81 -0.27 10.74 7.27
CA ALA A 81 0.25 11.46 6.12
C ALA A 81 0.95 10.53 5.11
N LEU A 82 1.73 9.57 5.60
CA LEU A 82 2.39 8.58 4.73
C LEU A 82 1.38 7.63 4.06
N VAL A 83 0.33 7.19 4.77
CA VAL A 83 -0.76 6.40 4.16
C VAL A 83 -1.45 7.19 3.05
N VAL A 84 -1.76 8.46 3.28
CA VAL A 84 -2.34 9.33 2.26
C VAL A 84 -1.39 9.49 1.06
N GLY A 85 -0.09 9.65 1.29
CA GLY A 85 0.93 9.66 0.23
C GLY A 85 0.91 8.38 -0.59
N ALA A 86 1.01 7.22 0.06
CA ALA A 86 1.00 5.92 -0.61
C ALA A 86 -0.28 5.69 -1.43
N LEU A 87 -1.44 6.11 -0.92
CA LEU A 87 -2.71 6.02 -1.66
C LEU A 87 -2.75 6.94 -2.89
N ARG A 88 -2.15 8.14 -2.80
CA ARG A 88 -2.04 9.07 -3.93
C ARG A 88 -1.12 8.50 -5.01
N ASP A 89 0.00 7.90 -4.62
CA ASP A 89 0.96 7.30 -5.55
C ASP A 89 0.36 6.11 -6.30
N VAL A 90 -0.35 5.22 -5.59
CA VAL A 90 -1.04 4.08 -6.23
C VAL A 90 -2.13 4.54 -7.19
N ARG A 91 -2.84 5.64 -6.87
CA ARG A 91 -3.85 6.21 -7.76
C ARG A 91 -3.25 6.89 -8.99
N ALA A 92 -2.00 7.38 -8.90
CA ALA A 92 -1.29 7.98 -10.01
C ALA A 92 -0.65 6.96 -10.96
N LEU A 93 -0.64 5.67 -10.61
CA LEU A 93 -0.08 4.62 -11.44
C LEU A 93 -0.93 4.45 -12.71
N PRO A 94 -0.34 4.53 -13.92
CA PRO A 94 -1.07 4.35 -15.16
C PRO A 94 -1.73 2.97 -15.22
N ASP A 95 -2.89 2.90 -15.86
CA ASP A 95 -3.65 1.67 -16.02
C ASP A 95 -2.75 0.64 -16.73
N PRO A 96 -2.51 -0.56 -16.15
CA PRO A 96 -1.55 -1.53 -16.70
C PRO A 96 -1.80 -1.87 -18.16
N LEU A 97 -3.07 -1.85 -18.60
CA LEU A 97 -3.43 -2.06 -20.00
C LEU A 97 -2.93 -0.92 -20.91
N VAL A 98 -3.00 0.32 -20.45
CA VAL A 98 -2.52 1.50 -21.19
C VAL A 98 -0.99 1.49 -21.25
N ALA A 99 -0.32 1.12 -20.16
CA ALA A 99 1.14 1.00 -20.13
C ALA A 99 1.66 -0.14 -21.03
N GLU A 100 0.94 -1.27 -21.10
CA GLU A 100 1.27 -2.39 -22.01
C GLU A 100 1.07 -1.99 -23.48
N VAL A 101 0.00 -1.24 -23.80
CA VAL A 101 -0.25 -0.73 -25.16
C VAL A 101 0.78 0.31 -25.57
N GLU A 102 1.15 1.25 -24.69
CA GLU A 102 2.18 2.25 -24.95
C GLU A 102 3.57 1.62 -25.11
N ALA A 103 3.89 0.60 -24.30
CA ALA A 103 5.15 -0.14 -24.43
C ALA A 103 5.21 -0.92 -25.75
N ALA A 104 4.11 -1.58 -26.14
CA ALA A 104 4.02 -2.27 -27.43
C ALA A 104 4.08 -1.30 -28.62
N GLU A 105 3.49 -0.11 -28.51
CA GLU A 105 3.62 0.94 -29.53
C GLU A 105 5.03 1.52 -29.62
N ALA A 106 5.74 1.68 -28.49
CA ALA A 106 7.13 2.14 -28.46
C ALA A 106 8.10 1.11 -29.04
N GLU A 107 7.87 -0.18 -28.75
CA GLU A 107 8.61 -1.29 -29.34
C GLU A 107 8.35 -1.40 -30.86
N ALA A 108 7.09 -1.22 -31.29
CA ALA A 108 6.73 -1.14 -32.71
C ALA A 108 7.31 0.11 -33.41
N ARG A 109 7.58 1.19 -32.66
CA ARG A 109 8.26 2.39 -33.17
C ARG A 109 9.77 2.25 -33.28
N GLY A 110 10.36 1.17 -32.76
CA GLY A 110 11.78 0.87 -32.86
C GLY A 110 12.68 1.76 -31.99
N GLU A 111 12.16 2.34 -30.92
CA GLU A 111 12.96 3.11 -29.97
C GLU A 111 13.66 2.15 -28.98
N GLU A 112 14.88 1.72 -29.35
CA GLU A 112 15.77 0.99 -28.44
C GLU A 112 16.03 1.80 -27.16
N ARG A 113 15.83 1.15 -26.02
CA ARG A 113 16.06 1.70 -24.68
C ARG A 113 17.56 1.97 -24.50
N PRO A 114 18.00 3.21 -24.17
CA PRO A 114 19.41 3.45 -23.87
C PRO A 114 19.78 2.72 -22.59
N ALA A 115 20.94 2.04 -22.65
CA ALA A 115 21.51 1.16 -21.63
C ALA A 115 21.82 1.87 -20.30
#